data_AF-A0A0G9H9C7-F1
#
_entry.id   AF-A0A0G9H9C7-F1
#
_cell.length_a   1.000
_cell.length_b   1.000
_cell.length_c   1.000
_cell.angle_alpha   90.00
_cell.angle_beta   90.00
_cell.angle_gamma   90.00
#
_symmetry.space_group_name_H-M   'P 1'
#
loop_
_entity.id
_entity.type
_entity.pdbx_description
1 polymer ?
#
loop_
_entity_poly.entity_id
_entity_poly.type
_entity_poly.pdbx_seq_one_letter_code
_entity_poly.pdbx_strand_id
1 'polypeptide(L)'
;MTAGTKTPLEHVNDVLAQLKEMRHYAKNNVESLTAQWLLFDGELKKLKQAGPIETLMTRQSELHDALNDQIAVFEDLAATLQPPPEET
;
A
#
# COMPACT_ATOMS: atom_id res chain seq x y z
N MET A 1 -21.22 5.47 28.69
CA MET A 1 -21.62 5.83 27.32
C MET A 1 -21.23 4.66 26.43
N THR A 2 -22.21 3.97 25.83
CA THR A 2 -21.95 2.86 24.92
C THR A 2 -21.24 3.43 23.71
N ALA A 3 -19.97 3.08 23.48
CA ALA A 3 -19.28 3.41 22.24
C ALA A 3 -20.15 2.92 21.08
N GLY A 4 -20.71 3.85 20.29
CA GLY A 4 -21.53 3.51 19.15
C GLY A 4 -20.73 2.65 18.19
N THR A 5 -21.31 1.51 17.77
CA THR A 5 -20.70 0.65 16.76
C THR A 5 -20.55 1.44 15.48
N LYS A 6 -19.33 1.49 14.92
CA LYS A 6 -19.07 2.14 13.64
C LYS A 6 -19.97 1.56 12.56
N THR A 7 -20.44 2.41 11.67
CA THR A 7 -21.14 2.04 10.45
C THR A 7 -20.21 1.26 9.52
N PRO A 8 -20.77 0.45 8.58
CA PRO A 8 -19.96 -0.20 7.55
C PRO A 8 -19.09 0.78 6.74
N LEU A 9 -19.62 1.96 6.41
CA LEU A 9 -18.86 3.00 5.70
C LEU A 9 -17.68 3.52 6.53
N GLU A 10 -17.87 3.79 7.82
CA GLU A 10 -16.78 4.20 8.71
C GLU A 10 -15.69 3.13 8.78
N HIS A 11 -16.06 1.86 8.88
CA HIS A 11 -15.10 0.75 8.84
C HIS A 11 -14.33 0.68 7.51
N VAL A 12 -15.01 0.82 6.38
CA VAL A 12 -14.37 0.85 5.05
C VAL A 12 -13.40 2.02 4.93
N ASN A 13 -13.79 3.20 5.38
CA ASN A 13 -12.94 4.39 5.36
C ASN A 13 -11.71 4.26 6.26
N ASP A 14 -11.85 3.65 7.44
CA ASP A 14 -10.71 3.37 8.32
C ASP A 14 -9.69 2.45 7.64
N VAL A 15 -10.16 1.35 7.04
CA VAL A 15 -9.30 0.40 6.33
C VAL A 15 -8.62 1.08 5.14
N LEU A 16 -9.38 1.87 4.37
CA LEU A 16 -8.87 2.62 3.23
C LEU A 16 -7.78 3.63 3.62
N ALA A 17 -7.92 4.30 4.76
CA ALA A 17 -6.86 5.16 5.30
C ALA A 17 -5.59 4.36 5.61
N GLN A 18 -5.71 3.20 6.25
CA GLN A 18 -4.56 2.33 6.53
C GLN A 18 -3.90 1.79 5.26
N LEU A 19 -4.67 1.35 4.26
CA LEU A 19 -4.14 0.86 3.00
C LEU A 19 -3.39 1.95 2.22
N LYS A 20 -3.91 3.19 2.20
CA LYS A 20 -3.25 4.34 1.56
C LYS A 20 -1.91 4.66 2.23
N GLU A 21 -1.86 4.58 3.55
CA GLU A 21 -0.64 4.75 4.33
C GLU A 21 0.38 3.64 4.05
N MET A 22 -0.07 2.37 4.05
CA MET A 22 0.78 1.23 3.70
C MET A 22 1.35 1.34 2.28
N ARG A 23 0.55 1.82 1.31
CA ARG A 23 1.01 2.06 -0.05
C ARG A 23 2.12 3.10 -0.10
N HIS A 24 1.99 4.19 0.68
CA HIS A 24 3.03 5.21 0.77
C HIS A 24 4.36 4.61 1.26
N TYR A 25 4.32 3.80 2.33
CA TYR A 25 5.51 3.11 2.81
C TYR A 25 6.09 2.10 1.79
N ALA A 26 5.24 1.32 1.12
CA ALA A 26 5.68 0.38 0.09
C ALA A 26 6.46 1.10 -1.03
N LYS A 27 5.94 2.24 -1.51
CA LYS A 27 6.64 3.07 -2.50
C LYS A 27 7.99 3.57 -1.99
N ASN A 28 8.04 4.13 -0.78
CA ASN A 28 9.28 4.65 -0.18
C ASN A 28 10.34 3.54 0.00
N ASN A 29 9.89 2.31 0.31
CA ASN A 29 10.78 1.15 0.41
C ASN A 29 11.36 0.75 -0.95
N VAL A 30 10.56 0.74 -2.02
CA VAL A 30 11.04 0.49 -3.39
C VAL A 30 12.11 1.51 -3.77
N GLU A 31 11.85 2.80 -3.53
CA GLU A 31 12.79 3.88 -3.81
C GLU A 31 14.10 3.72 -3.02
N SER A 32 13.99 3.41 -1.73
CA SER A 32 15.15 3.23 -0.84
C SER A 32 16.00 2.02 -1.23
N LEU A 33 15.37 0.88 -1.53
CA LEU A 33 16.07 -0.32 -1.99
C LEU A 33 16.74 -0.10 -3.33
N THR A 34 16.07 0.59 -4.26
CA THR A 34 16.65 0.92 -5.58
C THR A 34 17.87 1.84 -5.44
N ALA A 35 17.81 2.85 -4.57
CA ALA A 35 18.93 3.75 -4.32
C ALA A 35 20.13 3.01 -3.70
N GLN A 36 19.89 2.17 -2.70
CA GLN A 36 20.95 1.35 -2.09
C GLN A 36 21.53 0.33 -3.06
N TRP A 37 20.68 -0.28 -3.89
CA TRP A 37 21.10 -1.20 -4.93
C TRP A 37 22.12 -0.56 -5.87
N LEU A 38 21.84 0.63 -6.40
CA LEU A 38 22.73 1.34 -7.31
C LEU A 38 24.09 1.68 -6.67
N LEU A 39 24.12 1.94 -5.36
CA LEU A 39 25.35 2.25 -4.64
C LEU A 39 26.24 1.01 -4.44
N PHE A 40 25.64 -0.16 -4.21
CA PHE A 40 26.36 -1.36 -3.78
C PHE A 40 26.39 -2.50 -4.81
N ASP A 41 25.74 -2.37 -5.96
CA ASP A 41 25.59 -3.43 -6.97
C ASP A 41 26.92 -4.13 -7.30
N GLY A 42 27.99 -3.37 -7.54
CA GLY A 42 29.32 -3.93 -7.85
C GLY A 42 29.97 -4.73 -6.71
N GLU A 43 29.74 -4.34 -5.46
CA GLU A 43 30.27 -5.04 -4.27
C GLU A 43 29.39 -6.25 -3.92
N LEU A 44 28.06 -6.09 -3.96
CA LEU A 44 27.11 -7.15 -3.70
C LEU A 44 27.17 -8.27 -4.75
N LYS A 45 27.45 -7.94 -6.02
CA LYS A 45 27.70 -8.94 -7.08
C LYS A 45 28.92 -9.80 -6.75
N LYS A 46 30.02 -9.20 -6.27
CA LYS A 46 31.21 -9.95 -5.83
C LYS A 46 30.91 -10.86 -4.64
N LEU A 47 30.03 -10.40 -3.74
CA LEU A 47 29.59 -11.15 -2.55
C LEU A 47 28.41 -12.11 -2.81
N LYS A 48 27.92 -12.20 -4.05
CA LYS A 48 26.75 -13.01 -4.45
C LYS A 48 25.45 -12.66 -3.70
N GLN A 49 25.33 -11.42 -3.19
CA GLN A 49 24.13 -10.92 -2.51
C GLN A 49 23.19 -10.14 -3.43
N ALA A 50 23.54 -10.03 -4.70
CA ALA A 50 22.76 -9.35 -5.73
C ALA A 50 21.30 -9.87 -5.85
N GLY A 51 21.14 -11.17 -6.10
CA GLY A 51 19.83 -11.77 -6.35
C GLY A 51 18.81 -11.66 -5.20
N PRO A 52 19.22 -11.86 -3.92
CA PRO A 52 18.32 -11.62 -2.79
C PRO A 52 17.74 -10.20 -2.74
N ILE A 53 18.53 -9.16 -3.06
CA ILE A 53 18.05 -7.77 -3.07
C ILE A 53 17.10 -7.51 -4.25
N GLU A 54 17.42 -8.01 -5.45
CA GLU A 54 16.52 -7.95 -6.61
C GLU A 54 15.16 -8.61 -6.31
N THR A 55 15.18 -9.72 -5.56
CA THR A 55 13.96 -10.40 -5.10
C THR A 55 13.15 -9.52 -4.14
N LEU A 56 13.80 -8.83 -3.22
CA LEU A 56 13.12 -7.89 -2.31
C LEU A 56 12.51 -6.71 -3.06
N MET A 57 13.22 -6.14 -4.04
CA MET A 57 12.71 -5.06 -4.90
C MET A 57 11.47 -5.49 -5.68
N THR A 58 11.51 -6.71 -6.24
CA THR A 58 10.36 -7.29 -6.96
C THR A 58 9.15 -7.40 -6.04
N ARG A 59 9.31 -8.01 -4.85
CA ARG A 59 8.22 -8.17 -3.88
C ARG A 59 7.64 -6.86 -3.37
N GLN A 60 8.49 -5.85 -3.17
CA GLN A 60 8.02 -4.51 -2.77
C GLN A 60 7.20 -3.84 -3.87
N SER A 61 7.58 -4.03 -5.13
CA SER A 61 6.80 -3.54 -6.27
C SER A 61 5.45 -4.26 -6.38
N GLU A 62 5.45 -5.59 -6.28
CA GLU A 62 4.21 -6.40 -6.26
C GLU A 62 3.26 -5.99 -5.13
N LEU A 63 3.80 -5.74 -3.93
CA LEU A 63 3.00 -5.27 -2.80
C LEU A 63 2.39 -3.89 -3.05
N HIS A 64 3.16 -2.96 -3.61
CA HIS A 64 2.67 -1.63 -3.95
C HIS A 64 1.51 -1.71 -4.94
N ASP A 65 1.63 -2.56 -5.96
CA ASP A 65 0.60 -2.72 -7.00
C ASP A 65 -0.66 -3.38 -6.42
N ALA A 66 -0.49 -4.45 -5.63
CA ALA A 66 -1.61 -5.09 -4.92
C ALA A 66 -2.34 -4.14 -3.96
N LEU A 67 -1.61 -3.24 -3.29
CA LEU A 67 -2.22 -2.20 -2.45
C LEU A 67 -3.04 -1.21 -3.28
N ASN A 68 -2.58 -0.81 -4.48
CA ASN A 68 -3.35 0.05 -5.37
C ASN A 68 -4.66 -0.61 -5.80
N ASP A 69 -4.60 -1.86 -6.24
CA ASP A 69 -5.79 -2.60 -6.69
C ASP A 69 -6.80 -2.74 -5.55
N GLN A 70 -6.34 -3.08 -4.34
CA GLN A 70 -7.22 -3.24 -3.19
C GLN A 70 -7.81 -1.91 -2.71
N ILE A 71 -7.06 -0.81 -2.80
CA ILE A 71 -7.57 0.54 -2.51
C ILE A 71 -8.72 0.88 -3.47
N ALA A 72 -8.56 0.62 -4.78
CA ALA A 72 -9.62 0.90 -5.75
C ALA A 72 -10.92 0.13 -5.42
N VAL A 73 -10.81 -1.15 -5.05
CA VAL A 73 -11.97 -1.94 -4.60
C VAL A 73 -12.66 -1.34 -3.37
N PHE A 74 -11.89 -0.83 -2.40
CA PHE A 74 -12.45 -0.19 -1.20
C PHE A 74 -13.04 1.19 -1.50
N GLU A 75 -12.48 1.94 -2.46
CA GLU A 75 -13.03 3.21 -2.95
C GLU A 75 -14.39 3.00 -3.61
N ASP A 76 -14.50 1.98 -4.47
CA ASP A 76 -15.78 1.60 -5.09
C ASP A 76 -16.79 1.16 -4.03
N LEU A 77 -16.38 0.31 -3.08
CA LEU A 77 -17.25 -0.12 -1.98
C LEU A 77 -17.72 1.08 -1.13
N ALA A 78 -16.83 2.00 -0.79
CA ALA A 78 -17.20 3.22 -0.05
C ALA A 78 -18.24 4.04 -0.81
N ALA A 79 -18.11 4.18 -2.13
CA ALA A 79 -19.08 4.87 -2.97
C ALA A 79 -20.47 4.20 -2.93
N THR A 80 -20.54 2.86 -2.93
CA THR A 80 -21.83 2.14 -2.81
C THR A 80 -22.51 2.30 -1.45
N LEU A 81 -21.73 2.63 -0.41
CA LEU A 81 -22.21 2.81 0.96
C LEU A 81 -22.53 4.26 1.31
N GLN A 82 -22.25 5.21 0.41
CA GLN A 82 -22.61 6.61 0.62
C GLN A 82 -24.14 6.76 0.65
N PRO A 83 -24.69 7.50 1.64
CA PRO A 83 -26.11 7.79 1.67
C PRO A 83 -26.51 8.62 0.43
N PRO A 84 -27.74 8.46 -0.07
CA PRO A 84 -28.23 9.27 -1.19
C PRO A 84 -28.14 10.77 -0.85
N PRO A 85 -27.83 11.63 -1.83
CA PRO A 85 -27.79 13.08 -1.61
C PRO A 85 -29.13 13.57 -1.05
N GLU A 86 -29.11 14.37 0.01
CA GLU A 86 -30.34 15.01 0.50
C GLU A 86 -30.91 15.91 -0.60
N GLU A 87 -32.14 15.62 -1.02
CA GLU A 87 -32.89 16.48 -1.94
C GLU A 87 -33.21 17.80 -1.20
N THR A 88 -32.56 18.90 -1.61
CA THR A 88 -32.87 20.27 -1.18
C THR A 88 -34.00 20.89 -1.98
#